data_AF-H0EJC9-F1
#
_entry.id   AF-H0EJC9-F1
#
_cell.length_a   1.000
_cell.length_b   1.000
_cell.length_c   1.000
_cell.angle_alpha   90.00
_cell.angle_beta   90.00
_cell.angle_gamma   90.00
#
_symmetry.space_group_name_H-M   'P 1'
#
loop_
_entity.id
_entity.type
_entity.pdbx_description
1 polymer ?
#
loop_
_entity_poly.entity_id
_entity_poly.type
_entity_poly.pdbx_seq_one_letter_code
_entity_poly.pdbx_strand_id
1 'polypeptide(L)'
;MRVRDIEGIQHPDHRIAILGQPQNMAEVQQQLQALSAEYQAVQQDDAKIYKLVGPVLLKQEKTEAVLAVDGRLDYIVNEIKRVEKQIKDTEDKSDAVRSKIRSGTQVAKERISQANSWMQFKSTLL
;
A
#
# COMPACT_ATOMS: atom_id res chain seq x y z
N MET A 1 -23.70 -10.75 41.32
CA MET A 1 -23.88 -10.12 40.00
C MET A 1 -22.56 -10.23 39.25
N ARG A 2 -22.40 -11.26 38.41
CA ARG A 2 -21.18 -11.48 37.61
C ARG A 2 -21.35 -10.73 36.30
N VAL A 3 -20.45 -9.79 36.02
CA VAL A 3 -20.40 -9.08 34.74
C VAL A 3 -19.81 -10.04 33.71
N ARG A 4 -20.67 -10.78 33.02
CA ARG A 4 -20.36 -11.53 31.80
C ARG A 4 -21.42 -11.16 30.78
N ASP A 5 -21.30 -9.97 30.20
CA ASP A 5 -22.08 -9.51 29.04
C ASP A 5 -21.25 -8.49 28.25
N ILE A 6 -20.27 -8.99 27.50
CA ILE A 6 -19.75 -8.30 26.30
C ILE A 6 -19.25 -9.38 25.33
N GLU A 7 -20.20 -10.17 24.81
CA GLU A 7 -20.03 -10.75 23.48
C GLU A 7 -20.46 -9.69 22.46
N GLY A 8 -19.68 -9.54 21.37
CA GLY A 8 -20.15 -8.88 20.16
C GLY A 8 -19.68 -7.44 19.93
N ILE A 9 -18.38 -7.26 19.66
CA ILE A 9 -17.98 -6.36 18.56
C ILE A 9 -17.07 -7.18 17.65
N GLN A 10 -17.72 -8.04 16.86
CA GLN A 10 -17.23 -8.34 15.54
C GLN A 10 -17.32 -7.02 14.76
N HIS A 11 -16.19 -6.35 14.56
CA HIS A 11 -16.08 -5.38 13.48
C HIS A 11 -15.26 -6.05 12.37
N PRO A 12 -15.93 -6.67 11.37
CA PRO A 12 -15.35 -6.72 10.06
C PRO A 12 -15.33 -5.30 9.47
N ASP A 13 -14.43 -5.09 8.52
CA ASP A 13 -14.41 -3.96 7.56
C ASP A 13 -13.77 -2.63 8.02
N HIS A 14 -12.87 -1.97 7.28
CA HIS A 14 -12.49 -2.09 5.87
C HIS A 14 -11.15 -1.36 5.59
N ARG A 15 -10.31 -1.93 4.71
CA ARG A 15 -9.35 -1.24 3.80
C ARG A 15 -8.02 -0.69 4.32
N ILE A 16 -7.20 -1.52 4.95
CA ILE A 16 -5.73 -1.43 4.79
C ILE A 16 -5.21 -2.78 4.30
N ALA A 17 -5.62 -3.16 3.09
CA ALA A 17 -5.23 -4.41 2.44
C ALA A 17 -4.71 -4.19 1.01
N ILE A 18 -4.30 -2.97 0.67
CA ILE A 18 -3.88 -2.66 -0.70
C ILE A 18 -2.39 -3.03 -0.92
N LEU A 19 -1.61 -3.22 0.14
CA LEU A 19 -0.14 -3.19 0.06
C LEU A 19 0.59 -4.43 0.58
N GLY A 20 -0.16 -5.48 0.95
CA GLY A 20 0.40 -6.69 1.57
C GLY A 20 0.11 -7.99 0.85
N GLN A 21 -0.44 -7.96 -0.37
CA GLN A 21 -0.77 -9.19 -1.10
C GLN A 21 0.31 -9.54 -2.13
N PRO A 22 0.98 -10.70 -2.02
CA PRO A 22 1.88 -11.23 -3.04
C PRO A 22 1.25 -11.31 -4.44
N GLN A 23 -0.09 -11.43 -4.47
CA GLN A 23 -0.90 -11.51 -5.69
C GLN A 23 -0.68 -10.28 -6.60
N ASN A 24 -0.66 -9.06 -6.04
CA ASN A 24 -0.50 -7.84 -6.82
C ASN A 24 0.95 -7.63 -7.30
N MET A 25 1.95 -8.11 -6.57
CA MET A 25 3.35 -8.02 -7.01
C MET A 25 3.64 -8.96 -8.17
N ALA A 26 3.04 -10.15 -8.16
CA ALA A 26 3.09 -11.07 -9.29
C ALA A 26 2.43 -10.45 -10.53
N GLU A 27 1.26 -9.83 -10.37
CA GLU A 27 0.57 -9.14 -11.47
C GLU A 27 1.39 -7.96 -12.01
N VAL A 28 1.97 -7.13 -11.14
CA VAL A 28 2.84 -6.02 -11.56
C VAL A 28 4.09 -6.54 -12.28
N GLN A 29 4.72 -7.60 -11.77
CA GLN A 29 5.86 -8.23 -12.46
C GLN A 29 5.46 -8.78 -13.84
N GLN A 30 4.31 -9.42 -13.94
CA GLN A 30 3.80 -9.97 -15.19
C GLN A 30 3.50 -8.86 -16.21
N GLN A 31 2.93 -7.73 -15.76
CA GLN A 31 2.70 -6.55 -16.59
C GLN A 31 4.01 -5.92 -17.08
N LEU A 32 5.02 -5.78 -16.20
CA LEU A 32 6.34 -5.28 -16.60
C LEU A 32 7.03 -6.21 -17.62
N GLN A 33 6.95 -7.52 -17.42
CA GLN A 33 7.52 -8.50 -18.33
C GLN A 33 6.85 -8.44 -19.71
N ALA A 34 5.51 -8.44 -19.75
CA ALA A 34 4.75 -8.34 -20.99
C ALA A 34 5.09 -7.06 -21.77
N LEU A 35 5.19 -5.93 -21.05
CA LEU A 35 5.49 -4.64 -21.65
C LEU A 35 6.93 -4.54 -22.17
N SER A 36 7.90 -5.13 -21.45
CA SER A 36 9.28 -5.22 -21.95
C SER A 36 9.37 -6.06 -23.22
N ALA A 37 8.54 -7.12 -23.32
CA ALA A 37 8.47 -7.97 -24.50
C ALA A 37 7.81 -7.24 -25.67
N GLU A 38 6.71 -6.51 -25.41
CA GLU A 38 6.08 -5.60 -26.39
C GLU A 38 7.12 -4.61 -26.93
N TYR A 39 7.84 -3.91 -26.05
CA TYR A 39 8.87 -2.93 -26.42
C TYR A 39 9.96 -3.51 -27.32
N GLN A 40 10.49 -4.69 -26.98
CA GLN A 40 11.50 -5.38 -27.80
C GLN A 40 10.96 -5.78 -29.17
N ALA A 41 9.69 -6.19 -29.25
CA ALA A 41 9.06 -6.56 -30.51
C ALA A 41 8.86 -5.36 -31.45
N VAL A 42 8.49 -4.18 -30.92
CA VAL A 42 8.29 -2.98 -31.76
C VAL A 42 9.61 -2.39 -32.26
N GLN A 43 10.72 -2.58 -31.53
CA GLN A 43 12.01 -1.97 -31.87
C GLN A 43 12.71 -2.64 -33.06
N GLN A 44 12.32 -3.86 -33.45
CA GLN A 44 12.94 -4.56 -34.59
C GLN A 44 12.68 -3.82 -35.92
N ASP A 45 13.71 -3.64 -36.75
CA ASP A 45 13.63 -2.81 -37.95
C ASP A 45 12.78 -3.39 -39.09
N ASP A 46 12.60 -4.72 -39.13
CA ASP A 46 11.79 -5.40 -40.15
C ASP A 46 10.45 -5.96 -39.61
N ALA A 47 10.06 -5.62 -38.38
CA ALA A 47 8.84 -6.13 -37.78
C ALA A 47 7.59 -5.53 -38.45
N LYS A 48 6.74 -6.41 -38.99
CA LYS A 48 5.39 -6.04 -39.46
C LYS A 48 4.44 -6.04 -38.26
N ILE A 49 3.97 -4.87 -37.86
CA ILE A 49 3.11 -4.70 -36.70
C ILE A 49 1.65 -4.70 -37.13
N TYR A 50 0.84 -5.46 -36.40
CA TYR A 50 -0.59 -5.57 -36.62
C TYR A 50 -1.35 -5.35 -35.31
N LYS A 51 -2.49 -4.66 -35.40
CA LYS A 51 -3.41 -4.41 -34.30
C LYS A 51 -4.67 -5.25 -34.47
N LEU A 52 -5.03 -6.01 -33.45
CA LEU A 52 -6.30 -6.75 -33.41
C LEU A 52 -7.45 -5.80 -33.06
N VAL A 53 -8.44 -5.70 -33.94
CA VAL A 53 -9.68 -4.93 -33.74
C VAL A 53 -10.86 -5.84 -34.02
N GLY A 54 -11.52 -6.31 -32.96
CA GLY A 54 -12.55 -7.34 -33.06
C GLY A 54 -11.98 -8.63 -33.68
N PRO A 55 -12.62 -9.21 -34.72
CA PRO A 55 -12.11 -10.40 -35.39
C PRO A 55 -11.05 -10.11 -36.47
N VAL A 56 -10.60 -8.87 -36.65
CA VAL A 56 -9.72 -8.47 -37.77
C VAL A 56 -8.37 -7.97 -37.30
N LEU A 57 -7.30 -8.32 -38.02
CA LEU A 57 -5.95 -7.78 -37.85
C LEU A 57 -5.71 -6.65 -38.87
N LEU A 58 -5.40 -5.45 -38.37
CA LEU A 58 -5.09 -4.28 -39.18
C LEU A 58 -3.59 -4.00 -39.13
N LYS A 59 -2.97 -3.69 -40.28
CA LYS A 59 -1.59 -3.24 -40.31
C LYS A 59 -1.48 -1.90 -39.56
N GLN A 60 -0.51 -1.79 -38.67
CA GLN A 60 -0.22 -0.58 -37.91
C GLN A 60 1.18 -0.06 -38.26
N GLU A 61 1.32 1.25 -38.32
CA GLU A 61 2.63 1.89 -38.55
C GLU A 61 3.52 1.75 -37.31
N LYS A 62 4.82 1.48 -37.52
CA LYS A 62 5.79 1.27 -36.43
C LYS A 62 5.81 2.45 -35.45
N THR A 63 5.81 3.67 -35.97
CA THR A 63 5.81 4.89 -35.15
C THR A 63 4.58 4.99 -34.23
N GLU A 64 3.40 4.61 -34.73
CA GLU A 64 2.17 4.63 -33.92
C GLU A 64 2.21 3.56 -32.83
N ALA A 65 2.73 2.38 -33.16
CA ALA A 65 2.87 1.29 -32.20
C ALA A 65 3.88 1.64 -31.08
N VAL A 66 5.01 2.26 -31.42
CA VAL A 66 6.00 2.73 -30.44
C VAL A 66 5.37 3.77 -29.50
N LEU A 67 4.70 4.79 -30.04
CA LEU A 67 4.02 5.79 -29.21
C LEU A 67 2.97 5.20 -28.27
N ALA A 68 2.23 4.17 -28.72
CA ALA A 68 1.26 3.49 -27.89
C ALA A 68 1.90 2.70 -26.73
N VAL A 69 3.04 2.03 -26.99
CA VAL A 69 3.80 1.31 -25.97
C VAL A 69 4.45 2.28 -24.98
N ASP A 70 5.03 3.37 -25.47
CA ASP A 70 5.63 4.42 -24.62
C ASP A 70 4.57 5.06 -23.70
N GLY A 71 3.38 5.38 -24.24
CA GLY A 71 2.28 5.92 -23.42
C GLY A 71 1.79 4.95 -22.34
N ARG A 72 1.82 3.63 -22.61
CA ARG A 72 1.51 2.60 -21.60
C ARG A 72 2.60 2.51 -20.54
N LEU A 73 3.87 2.55 -20.92
CA LEU A 73 5.01 2.58 -20.01
C LEU A 73 4.93 3.76 -19.06
N ASP A 74 4.69 4.97 -19.58
CA ASP A 74 4.57 6.17 -18.78
C ASP A 74 3.41 6.09 -17.78
N TYR A 75 2.26 5.57 -18.22
CA TYR A 75 1.12 5.37 -17.33
C TYR A 75 1.46 4.43 -16.16
N ILE A 76 2.05 3.26 -16.46
CA ILE A 76 2.39 2.27 -15.43
C ILE A 76 3.42 2.82 -14.45
N VAL A 77 4.46 3.51 -14.94
CA VAL A 77 5.49 4.12 -14.08
C VAL A 77 4.88 5.18 -13.16
N ASN A 78 3.98 6.02 -13.68
CA ASN A 78 3.31 7.03 -12.88
C ASN A 78 2.37 6.40 -11.84
N GLU A 79 1.71 5.31 -12.19
CA GLU A 79 0.82 4.60 -11.28
C GLU A 79 1.59 3.91 -10.14
N ILE A 80 2.75 3.31 -10.43
CA ILE A 80 3.67 2.79 -9.40
C ILE A 80 4.06 3.90 -8.42
N LYS A 81 4.54 5.05 -8.93
CA LYS A 81 4.91 6.20 -8.08
C LYS A 81 3.74 6.70 -7.22
N ARG A 82 2.53 6.73 -7.80
CA ARG A 82 1.31 7.15 -7.09
C ARG A 82 1.02 6.21 -5.92
N VAL A 83 1.10 4.89 -6.17
CA VAL A 83 0.87 3.87 -5.15
C VAL A 83 1.94 3.96 -4.07
N GLU A 84 3.23 4.02 -4.42
CA GLU A 84 4.35 4.17 -3.48
C GLU A 84 4.18 5.37 -2.55
N LYS A 85 3.75 6.51 -3.10
CA LYS A 85 3.44 7.70 -2.28
C LYS A 85 2.31 7.43 -1.28
N GLN A 86 1.25 6.73 -1.70
CA GLN A 86 0.14 6.38 -0.81
C GLN A 86 0.57 5.40 0.29
N ILE A 87 1.50 4.48 -0.01
CA ILE A 87 2.12 3.61 1.01
C ILE A 87 2.77 4.48 2.08
N LYS A 88 3.71 5.33 1.65
CA LYS A 88 4.49 6.17 2.54
C LYS A 88 3.63 7.10 3.39
N ASP A 89 2.67 7.78 2.77
CA ASP A 89 1.73 8.65 3.49
C ASP A 89 0.92 7.88 4.55
N THR A 90 0.62 6.61 4.30
CA THR A 90 -0.11 5.75 5.25
C THR A 90 0.79 5.27 6.37
N GLU A 91 2.04 4.89 6.06
CA GLU A 91 3.06 4.52 7.04
C GLU A 91 3.36 5.68 8.00
N ASP A 92 3.61 6.89 7.46
CA ASP A 92 3.89 8.09 8.25
C ASP A 92 2.74 8.41 9.22
N LYS A 93 1.48 8.29 8.75
CA LYS A 93 0.29 8.46 9.61
C LYS A 93 0.21 7.40 10.70
N SER A 94 0.47 6.14 10.35
CA SER A 94 0.46 5.02 11.30
C SER A 94 1.51 5.23 12.38
N ASP A 95 2.72 5.65 12.01
CA ASP A 95 3.81 5.91 12.93
C ASP A 95 3.55 7.12 13.83
N ALA A 96 2.94 8.19 13.30
CA ALA A 96 2.51 9.33 14.10
C ALA A 96 1.49 8.91 15.18
N VAL A 97 0.49 8.10 14.83
CA VAL A 97 -0.49 7.58 15.78
C VAL A 97 0.18 6.66 16.81
N ARG A 98 1.04 5.74 16.38
CA ARG A 98 1.80 4.85 17.27
C ARG A 98 2.69 5.64 18.25
N SER A 99 3.30 6.72 17.81
CA SER A 99 4.10 7.62 18.67
C SER A 99 3.23 8.32 19.72
N LYS A 100 2.06 8.82 19.32
CA LYS A 100 1.10 9.46 20.25
C LYS A 100 0.57 8.49 21.31
N ILE A 101 0.31 7.24 20.93
CA ILE A 101 -0.11 6.20 21.88
C ILE A 101 1.04 5.86 22.85
N ARG A 102 2.27 5.69 22.35
CA ARG A 102 3.44 5.40 23.20
C ARG A 102 3.70 6.51 24.22
N SER A 103 3.68 7.77 23.79
CA SER A 103 3.86 8.91 24.70
C SER A 103 2.74 9.01 25.75
N GLY A 104 1.47 8.88 25.33
CA GLY A 104 0.34 8.91 26.27
C GLY A 104 0.38 7.79 27.30
N THR A 105 0.74 6.58 26.89
CA THR A 105 0.87 5.43 27.81
C THR A 105 2.05 5.58 28.77
N GLN A 106 3.17 6.18 28.33
CA GLN A 106 4.31 6.47 29.19
C GLN A 106 3.96 7.50 30.28
N VAL A 107 3.34 8.61 29.89
CA VAL A 107 2.89 9.65 30.85
C VAL A 107 1.91 9.07 31.87
N ALA A 108 0.98 8.22 31.42
CA ALA A 108 0.05 7.56 32.34
C ALA A 108 0.77 6.66 33.36
N LYS A 109 1.76 5.87 32.92
CA LYS A 109 2.58 5.02 33.81
C LYS A 109 3.35 5.85 34.83
N GLU A 110 3.97 6.95 34.42
CA GLU A 110 4.73 7.83 35.33
C GLU A 110 3.84 8.46 36.39
N ARG A 111 2.63 8.90 36.01
CA ARG A 111 1.65 9.46 36.96
C ARG A 111 1.17 8.42 37.96
N ILE A 112 0.90 7.18 37.51
CA ILE A 112 0.52 6.07 38.38
C ILE A 112 1.66 5.75 39.36
N SER A 113 2.91 5.71 38.89
CA SER A 113 4.06 5.46 39.76
C SER A 113 4.22 6.54 40.83
N GLN A 114 4.09 7.82 40.47
CA GLN A 114 4.17 8.92 41.41
C GLN A 114 3.05 8.87 42.46
N ALA A 115 1.82 8.57 42.03
CA ALA A 115 0.68 8.41 42.93
C ALA A 115 0.89 7.24 43.91
N ASN A 116 1.42 6.12 43.42
CA ASN A 116 1.76 4.97 44.26
C ASN A 116 2.84 5.33 45.30
N SER A 117 3.92 6.00 44.90
CA SER A 117 4.96 6.47 45.84
C SER A 117 4.39 7.40 46.91
N TRP A 118 3.49 8.31 46.55
CA TRP A 118 2.85 9.21 47.52
C TRP A 118 1.94 8.48 48.50
N MET A 119 1.20 7.47 48.03
CA MET A 119 0.37 6.63 48.91
C MET A 119 1.22 5.85 49.91
N GLN A 120 2.35 5.25 49.46
CA GLN A 120 3.28 4.55 50.34
C GLN A 120 3.92 5.49 51.38
N PHE A 121 4.26 6.71 50.97
CA PHE A 121 4.80 7.71 51.88
C PHE A 121 3.78 8.08 52.98
N LYS A 122 2.52 8.34 52.59
CA LYS A 122 1.45 8.63 53.55
C LYS A 122 1.17 7.49 54.51
N SER A 123 1.20 6.24 54.06
CA SER A 123 0.95 5.08 54.94
C SER A 123 2.10 4.81 55.91
N THR A 124 3.30 5.35 55.65
CA THR A 124 4.46 5.17 56.53
C THR A 124 4.54 6.27 57.60
N LEU A 125 3.84 7.40 57.41
CA LEU A 125 3.80 8.54 58.33
C LEU A 125 2.63 8.53 59.34
N LEU A 126 1.67 7.62 59.18
CA LEU A 126 0.56 7.34 60.09
C LEU A 126 0.82 6.01 60.81
#